data_AF-A0A167J4H4-F1
#
_entry.id   AF-A0A167J4H4-F1
#
_cell.length_a   1.000
_cell.length_b   1.000
_cell.length_c   1.000
_cell.angle_alpha   90.00
_cell.angle_beta   90.00
_cell.angle_gamma   90.00
#
_symmetry.space_group_name_H-M   'P 1'
#
loop_
_entity.id
_entity.type
_entity.pdbx_description
1 polymer ?
#
loop_
_entity_poly.entity_id
_entity_poly.type
_entity_poly.pdbx_seq_one_letter_code
_entity_poly.pdbx_strand_id
1 'polypeptide(L)'
;MPGSRPSQISKNFSQPNMSQTSQYVAGIRPGSAVRLLGTWKNGTEVGQGHSPSSTEETTKTETVAHELQVQQVDILGASDPQTYPIQNKYQTPESLRTISHLRCRTPMNSTLLRFRSDATALLTQFFFGQQFQQTHPPIITSSDCEGAGEAFTVQAPGKGHFFRSAKYLTVSTQLHLESLAQALGNVWTLSPTFRAEKSDTSRHLSEFQMLEAEMSFVNNMADVMDLAQRMLVSLTTGLKDLRAAKELEHNRIDAKERAEKLAFEDLETSEVLIRRWNGMMTAKTWPRLTYTAAIDMLQPVAEQFTHKPVWGAGLQSEHEKYLAEKVGYDEVNDAYLPVFITQYPREIKAFYMLKSTDSPAQGQTVDCFDLLVPGLGELAGGSMREHRLSELEESMRLHGLPVPDARQSGNNNLGWYLDLRRWGCPPHGGFGLGFDRLLSYLTGVTNVRDVVPFPRHFERCDC
;
A
#
# COMPACT_ATOMS: atom_id res chain seq x y z
N MET A 1 1.43 17.44 -22.50
CA MET A 1 1.73 16.00 -22.63
C MET A 1 2.02 15.45 -21.23
N PRO A 2 1.05 14.83 -20.52
CA PRO A 2 1.32 14.21 -19.23
C PRO A 2 1.91 12.81 -19.45
N GLY A 3 3.16 12.61 -19.03
CA GLY A 3 3.83 11.31 -18.85
C GLY A 3 3.73 10.34 -20.04
N SER A 4 4.50 10.59 -21.09
CA SER A 4 4.59 9.72 -22.27
C SER A 4 5.32 8.40 -21.95
N ARG A 5 4.66 7.26 -22.24
CA ARG A 5 5.33 5.97 -22.49
C ARG A 5 6.46 6.16 -23.52
N PRO A 6 7.42 5.23 -23.59
CA PRO A 6 8.10 4.99 -24.86
C PRO A 6 7.04 4.58 -25.90
N SER A 7 6.70 5.49 -26.82
CA SER A 7 5.99 5.11 -28.03
C SER A 7 6.88 4.20 -28.86
N GLN A 8 6.33 3.16 -29.49
CA GLN A 8 7.05 2.44 -30.55
C GLN A 8 7.42 3.44 -31.65
N ILE A 9 8.70 3.78 -31.73
CA ILE A 9 9.26 4.60 -32.81
C ILE A 9 9.78 3.62 -33.86
N SER A 10 8.97 3.40 -34.88
CA SER A 10 9.39 2.68 -36.08
C SER A 10 10.49 3.47 -36.80
N LYS A 11 11.61 2.82 -37.10
CA LYS A 11 12.71 3.42 -37.88
C LYS A 11 12.41 3.39 -39.38
N ASN A 12 11.23 3.82 -39.81
CA ASN A 12 10.91 3.91 -41.23
C ASN A 12 11.20 5.32 -41.75
N PHE A 13 12.42 5.50 -42.27
CA PHE A 13 12.86 6.73 -42.91
C PHE A 13 12.49 6.71 -44.40
N SER A 14 11.50 7.49 -44.83
CA SER A 14 11.32 7.80 -46.25
C SER A 14 12.31 8.90 -46.66
N GLN A 15 13.23 8.59 -47.58
CA GLN A 15 14.25 9.50 -48.15
C GLN A 15 13.64 10.77 -48.79
N PRO A 16 14.30 11.96 -48.68
CA PRO A 16 15.48 12.26 -49.52
C PRO A 16 16.57 13.11 -48.84
N ASN A 17 17.08 12.71 -47.66
CA ASN A 17 18.35 13.24 -47.11
C ASN A 17 18.98 12.22 -46.13
N MET A 18 19.64 11.19 -46.68
CA MET A 18 20.09 10.02 -45.91
C MET A 18 21.51 10.13 -45.33
N SER A 19 22.32 11.13 -45.69
CA SER A 19 23.73 11.21 -45.28
C SER A 19 23.95 11.82 -43.88
N GLN A 20 23.21 12.86 -43.50
CA GLN A 20 23.33 13.45 -42.16
C GLN A 20 22.49 12.69 -41.11
N THR A 21 21.28 12.29 -41.46
CA THR A 21 20.33 11.64 -40.52
C THR A 21 20.77 10.23 -40.10
N SER A 22 21.48 9.47 -40.96
CA SER A 22 21.96 8.12 -40.62
C SER A 22 23.14 8.12 -39.64
N GLN A 23 24.01 9.14 -39.67
CA GLN A 23 25.13 9.28 -38.72
C GLN A 23 24.64 9.57 -37.29
N TYR A 24 23.58 10.36 -37.11
CA TYR A 24 23.05 10.69 -35.77
C TYR A 24 22.30 9.50 -35.13
N VAL A 25 21.63 8.66 -35.92
CA VAL A 25 20.95 7.45 -35.41
C VAL A 25 21.96 6.41 -34.92
N ALA A 26 23.15 6.35 -35.51
CA ALA A 26 24.23 5.44 -35.11
C ALA A 26 24.78 5.72 -33.70
N GLY A 27 24.51 6.90 -33.12
CA GLY A 27 24.93 7.29 -31.76
C GLY A 27 23.90 7.02 -30.65
N ILE A 28 22.64 6.69 -30.99
CA ILE A 28 21.63 6.42 -29.97
C ILE A 28 21.94 5.09 -29.27
N ARG A 29 22.01 5.12 -27.94
CA ARG A 29 22.27 3.99 -27.07
C ARG A 29 21.20 3.86 -25.97
N PRO A 30 20.94 2.65 -25.43
CA PRO A 30 20.08 2.49 -24.26
C PRO A 30 20.50 3.44 -23.12
N GLY A 31 19.52 4.09 -22.51
CA GLY A 31 19.75 5.10 -21.46
C GLY A 31 20.05 6.52 -21.96
N SER A 32 20.24 6.74 -23.28
CA SER A 32 20.46 8.08 -23.83
C SER A 32 19.19 8.93 -23.75
N ALA A 33 19.33 10.20 -23.38
CA ALA A 33 18.25 11.19 -23.49
C ALA A 33 18.26 11.78 -24.90
N VAL A 34 17.14 11.68 -25.62
CA VAL A 34 17.01 12.17 -27.00
C VAL A 34 15.80 13.08 -27.15
N ARG A 35 15.93 14.10 -28.00
CA ARG A 35 14.81 14.89 -28.52
C ARG A 35 14.56 14.48 -29.97
N LEU A 36 13.31 14.13 -30.27
CA LEU A 36 12.88 13.74 -31.60
C LEU A 36 11.89 14.77 -32.13
N LEU A 37 12.14 15.30 -33.32
CA LEU A 37 11.17 16.11 -34.07
C LEU A 37 10.69 15.27 -35.25
N GLY A 38 9.38 15.24 -35.48
CA GLY A 38 8.79 14.46 -36.56
C GLY A 38 7.28 14.65 -36.66
N THR A 39 6.67 13.86 -37.53
CA THR A 39 5.22 13.87 -37.78
C THR A 39 4.61 12.52 -37.41
N TRP A 40 3.52 12.51 -36.64
CA TRP A 40 2.78 11.29 -36.35
C TRP A 40 2.06 10.78 -37.60
N LYS A 41 2.13 9.46 -37.84
CA LYS A 41 1.36 8.76 -38.86
C LYS A 41 0.54 7.65 -38.22
N ASN A 42 -0.67 7.45 -38.73
CA ASN A 42 -1.47 6.28 -38.36
C ASN A 42 -0.81 5.04 -38.98
N GLY A 43 -0.51 4.03 -38.18
CA GLY A 43 0.01 2.76 -38.69
C GLY A 43 -1.01 2.14 -39.65
N THR A 44 -0.60 1.91 -40.90
CA THR A 44 -1.40 1.15 -41.86
C THR A 44 -1.35 -0.33 -41.50
N GLU A 45 -2.49 -1.02 -41.51
CA GLU A 45 -2.56 -2.48 -41.46
C GLU A 45 -1.51 -3.07 -42.43
N VAL A 46 -0.60 -3.89 -41.93
CA VAL A 46 0.29 -4.66 -42.79
C VAL A 46 -0.59 -5.68 -43.50
N GLY A 47 -0.94 -5.39 -44.75
CA GLY A 47 -1.74 -6.27 -45.59
C GLY A 47 -1.09 -7.65 -45.68
N GLN A 48 -1.75 -8.66 -45.10
CA GLN A 48 -1.44 -10.04 -45.41
C GLN A 48 -1.82 -10.30 -46.87
N GLY A 49 -0.82 -10.67 -47.68
CA GLY A 49 -1.05 -11.28 -48.98
C GLY A 49 -1.96 -12.50 -48.79
N HIS A 50 -3.16 -12.44 -49.36
CA HIS A 50 -4.14 -13.50 -49.28
C HIS A 50 -3.71 -14.73 -50.08
N SER A 51 -3.67 -15.89 -49.42
CA SER A 51 -3.99 -17.20 -50.01
C SER A 51 -5.24 -17.72 -49.28
N PRO A 52 -6.30 -18.17 -49.97
CA PRO A 52 -7.57 -18.46 -49.32
C PRO A 52 -7.65 -19.92 -48.86
N SER A 53 -7.62 -20.17 -47.54
CA SER A 53 -8.27 -21.35 -46.96
C SER A 53 -8.47 -21.22 -45.45
N SER A 54 -9.62 -21.75 -45.02
CA SER A 54 -10.10 -22.01 -43.65
C SER A 54 -10.55 -20.83 -42.77
N THR A 55 -11.82 -20.96 -42.39
CA THR A 55 -12.62 -20.26 -41.39
C THR A 55 -12.01 -20.30 -39.98
N GLU A 56 -11.60 -19.15 -39.46
CA GLU A 56 -11.48 -18.88 -38.02
C GLU A 56 -11.92 -17.44 -37.73
N GLU A 57 -12.73 -17.27 -36.68
CA GLU A 57 -13.30 -16.01 -36.22
C GLU A 57 -12.19 -15.01 -35.86
N THR A 58 -12.12 -13.92 -36.61
CA THR A 58 -11.17 -12.83 -36.40
C THR A 58 -11.68 -11.92 -35.28
N THR A 59 -11.09 -12.03 -34.08
CA THR A 59 -11.27 -11.04 -33.02
C THR A 59 -10.52 -9.77 -33.39
N LYS A 60 -11.24 -8.74 -33.86
CA LYS A 60 -10.69 -7.41 -34.14
C LYS A 60 -10.22 -6.75 -32.84
N THR A 61 -8.91 -6.67 -32.64
CA THR A 61 -8.29 -5.76 -31.67
C THR A 61 -7.83 -4.50 -32.42
N GLU A 62 -8.68 -3.47 -32.42
CA GLU A 62 -8.33 -2.14 -32.93
C GLU A 62 -7.38 -1.43 -31.95
N THR A 63 -6.09 -1.64 -32.11
CA THR A 63 -5.09 -0.64 -31.68
C THR A 63 -4.45 -0.04 -32.92
N VAL A 64 -4.95 1.13 -33.34
CA VAL A 64 -4.25 1.96 -34.33
C VAL A 64 -2.98 2.48 -33.67
N ALA A 65 -1.88 1.73 -33.79
CA ALA A 65 -0.57 2.16 -33.34
C ALA A 65 -0.16 3.38 -34.19
N HIS A 66 -0.01 4.53 -33.55
CA HIS A 66 0.54 5.72 -34.20
C HIS A 66 2.07 5.58 -34.19
N GLU A 67 2.72 5.79 -35.32
CA GLU A 67 4.19 5.83 -35.43
C GLU A 67 4.67 7.28 -35.61
N LEU A 68 5.80 7.62 -34.98
CA LEU A 68 6.44 8.92 -35.19
C LEU A 68 7.44 8.81 -36.34
N GLN A 69 7.14 9.46 -37.47
CA GLN A 69 8.10 9.59 -38.56
C GLN A 69 9.12 10.68 -38.22
N VAL A 70 10.29 10.26 -37.76
CA VAL A 70 11.36 11.13 -37.25
C VAL A 70 12.05 11.88 -38.38
N GLN A 71 12.16 13.21 -38.24
CA GLN A 71 12.83 14.13 -39.16
C GLN A 71 14.15 14.66 -38.57
N GLN A 72 14.20 14.89 -37.26
CA GLN A 72 15.39 15.35 -36.54
C GLN A 72 15.57 14.58 -35.23
N VAL A 73 16.83 14.30 -34.89
CA VAL A 73 17.27 13.64 -33.66
C VAL A 73 18.36 14.49 -33.02
N ASP A 74 18.16 14.90 -31.78
CA ASP A 74 19.21 15.50 -30.96
C ASP A 74 19.50 14.59 -29.75
N ILE A 75 20.76 14.18 -29.56
CA ILE A 75 21.19 13.48 -28.34
C ILE A 75 21.47 14.55 -27.29
N LEU A 76 20.59 14.65 -26.30
CA LEU A 76 20.68 15.62 -25.20
C LEU A 76 21.58 15.13 -24.06
N GLY A 77 21.65 13.80 -23.88
CA GLY A 77 22.51 13.15 -22.90
C GLY A 77 22.94 11.80 -23.45
N ALA A 78 24.24 11.63 -23.66
CA ALA A 78 24.80 10.37 -24.10
C ALA A 78 24.74 9.31 -22.98
N SER A 79 24.68 8.05 -23.36
CA SER A 79 24.78 6.90 -22.46
C SER A 79 25.79 5.90 -23.02
N ASP A 80 26.64 5.38 -22.16
CA ASP A 80 27.60 4.33 -22.51
C ASP A 80 26.99 2.94 -22.23
N PRO A 81 26.73 2.12 -23.26
CA PRO A 81 26.18 0.78 -23.08
C PRO A 81 27.03 -0.17 -22.23
N GLN A 82 28.34 0.06 -22.15
CA GLN A 82 29.23 -0.82 -21.40
C GLN A 82 29.07 -0.62 -19.88
N THR A 83 28.69 0.58 -19.47
CA THR A 83 28.56 0.96 -18.06
C THR A 83 27.10 1.14 -17.62
N TYR A 84 26.16 1.22 -18.56
CA TYR A 84 24.73 1.36 -18.23
C TYR A 84 24.17 0.07 -17.60
N PRO A 85 23.64 0.13 -16.36
CA PRO A 85 23.32 -1.08 -15.60
C PRO A 85 21.94 -1.69 -15.94
N ILE A 86 21.07 -0.96 -16.65
CA ILE A 86 19.79 -1.49 -17.13
C ILE A 86 19.99 -2.04 -18.53
N GLN A 87 20.07 -3.36 -18.61
CA GLN A 87 20.36 -4.06 -19.86
C GLN A 87 19.06 -4.30 -20.64
N ASN A 88 19.16 -4.48 -21.96
CA ASN A 88 18.01 -4.85 -22.79
C ASN A 88 17.68 -6.35 -22.68
N LYS A 89 17.62 -6.84 -21.45
CA LYS A 89 17.31 -8.22 -21.07
C LYS A 89 16.64 -8.20 -19.70
N TYR A 90 15.97 -9.30 -19.37
CA TYR A 90 15.36 -9.45 -18.05
C TYR A 90 16.40 -9.34 -16.94
N GLN A 91 16.05 -8.58 -15.90
CA GLN A 91 16.79 -8.45 -14.65
C GLN A 91 15.81 -8.72 -13.52
N THR A 92 16.21 -9.55 -12.56
CA THR A 92 15.33 -9.94 -11.46
C THR A 92 15.04 -8.73 -10.56
N PRO A 93 13.91 -8.74 -9.81
CA PRO A 93 13.61 -7.71 -8.82
C PRO A 93 14.76 -7.49 -7.82
N GLU A 94 15.44 -8.55 -7.37
CA GLU A 94 16.62 -8.50 -6.49
C GLU A 94 17.75 -7.69 -7.12
N SER A 95 18.07 -7.95 -8.40
CA SER A 95 19.13 -7.22 -9.11
C SER A 95 18.74 -5.77 -9.34
N LEU A 96 17.46 -5.47 -9.58
CA LEU A 96 17.00 -4.10 -9.76
C LEU A 96 17.04 -3.30 -8.45
N ARG A 97 16.83 -3.95 -7.29
CA ARG A 97 16.95 -3.32 -5.97
C ARG A 97 18.36 -2.77 -5.68
N THR A 98 19.42 -3.36 -6.24
CA THR A 98 20.80 -2.85 -6.08
C THR A 98 21.08 -1.57 -6.86
N ILE A 99 20.20 -1.22 -7.82
CA ILE A 99 20.27 -0.01 -8.64
C ILE A 99 18.97 0.81 -8.51
N SER A 100 18.47 0.96 -7.28
CA SER A 100 17.20 1.65 -6.98
C SER A 100 17.07 3.03 -7.62
N HIS A 101 18.16 3.78 -7.73
CA HIS A 101 18.22 5.09 -8.38
C HIS A 101 17.95 5.06 -9.90
N LEU A 102 18.08 3.91 -10.56
CA LEU A 102 17.81 3.74 -12.00
C LEU A 102 16.63 2.82 -12.29
N ARG A 103 16.30 1.86 -11.43
CA ARG A 103 15.27 0.84 -11.72
C ARG A 103 13.92 1.43 -12.10
N CYS A 104 13.58 2.62 -11.60
CA CYS A 104 12.37 3.35 -11.96
C CYS A 104 12.26 3.72 -13.44
N ARG A 105 13.31 3.50 -14.25
CA ARG A 105 13.31 3.65 -15.71
C ARG A 105 12.80 2.40 -16.44
N THR A 106 12.61 1.27 -15.75
CA THR A 106 11.98 0.09 -16.36
C THR A 106 10.47 0.32 -16.54
N PRO A 107 9.83 -0.32 -17.53
CA PRO A 107 8.38 -0.22 -17.72
C PRO A 107 7.57 -0.63 -16.48
N MET A 108 7.98 -1.70 -15.80
CA MET A 108 7.32 -2.17 -14.58
C MET A 108 7.40 -1.12 -13.46
N ASN A 109 8.60 -0.74 -13.02
CA ASN A 109 8.76 0.14 -11.87
C ASN A 109 8.21 1.55 -12.14
N SER A 110 8.36 2.08 -13.36
CA SER A 110 7.76 3.38 -13.71
C SER A 110 6.22 3.35 -13.68
N THR A 111 5.62 2.23 -14.04
CA THR A 111 4.16 2.04 -13.97
C THR A 111 3.70 1.94 -12.51
N LEU A 112 4.41 1.21 -11.66
CA LEU A 112 4.11 1.15 -10.22
C LEU A 112 4.20 2.52 -9.54
N LEU A 113 5.18 3.35 -9.91
CA LEU A 113 5.28 4.73 -9.40
C LEU A 113 4.10 5.61 -9.82
N ARG A 114 3.65 5.49 -11.08
CA ARG A 114 2.44 6.20 -11.54
C ARG A 114 1.20 5.68 -10.82
N PHE A 115 1.08 4.37 -10.65
CA PHE A 115 -0.03 3.75 -9.92
C PHE A 115 -0.10 4.24 -8.46
N ARG A 116 1.05 4.36 -7.77
CA ARG A 116 1.14 4.98 -6.44
C ARG A 116 0.62 6.42 -6.45
N SER A 117 1.04 7.21 -7.43
CA SER A 117 0.60 8.60 -7.57
C SER A 117 -0.91 8.70 -7.80
N ASP A 118 -1.44 7.86 -8.69
CA ASP A 118 -2.87 7.76 -8.98
C ASP A 118 -3.66 7.39 -7.72
N ALA A 119 -3.19 6.39 -6.96
CA ALA A 119 -3.83 5.98 -5.70
C ALA A 119 -3.83 7.09 -4.65
N THR A 120 -2.71 7.82 -4.52
CA THR A 120 -2.59 8.95 -3.58
C THR A 120 -3.60 10.07 -3.92
N ALA A 121 -3.74 10.39 -5.21
CA ALA A 121 -4.69 11.39 -5.67
C ALA A 121 -6.14 10.98 -5.40
N LEU A 122 -6.49 9.72 -5.69
CA LEU A 122 -7.84 9.18 -5.46
C LEU A 122 -8.19 9.11 -3.96
N LEU A 123 -7.26 8.72 -3.10
CA LEU A 123 -7.46 8.74 -1.64
C LEU A 123 -7.69 10.15 -1.13
N THR A 124 -6.89 11.11 -1.60
CA THR A 124 -7.08 12.53 -1.26
C THR A 124 -8.46 13.03 -1.68
N GLN A 125 -8.89 12.68 -2.90
CA GLN A 125 -10.22 13.03 -3.41
C GLN A 125 -11.35 12.36 -2.61
N PHE A 126 -11.18 11.08 -2.24
CA PHE A 126 -12.14 10.36 -1.41
C PHE A 126 -12.35 11.07 -0.08
N PHE A 127 -11.28 11.33 0.67
CA PHE A 127 -11.38 11.98 1.99
C PHE A 127 -11.90 13.41 1.88
N PHE A 128 -11.51 14.16 0.84
CA PHE A 128 -12.09 15.47 0.55
C PHE A 128 -13.61 15.38 0.34
N GLY A 129 -14.08 14.42 -0.45
CA GLY A 129 -15.52 14.18 -0.68
C GLY A 129 -16.27 13.69 0.57
N GLN A 130 -15.58 13.06 1.52
CA GLN A 130 -16.12 12.67 2.83
C GLN A 130 -16.03 13.78 3.89
N GLN A 131 -15.59 14.99 3.51
CA GLN A 131 -15.39 16.13 4.42
C GLN A 131 -14.37 15.88 5.54
N PHE A 132 -13.36 15.03 5.30
CA PHE A 132 -12.24 14.86 6.23
C PHE A 132 -11.21 15.96 6.03
N GLN A 133 -10.65 16.45 7.13
CA GLN A 133 -9.50 17.36 7.08
C GLN A 133 -8.20 16.56 7.02
N GLN A 134 -7.39 16.80 5.99
CA GLN A 134 -6.04 16.26 5.96
C GLN A 134 -5.18 16.99 7.00
N THR A 135 -4.42 16.23 7.78
CA THR A 135 -3.54 16.74 8.83
C THR A 135 -2.14 16.14 8.70
N HIS A 136 -1.16 16.75 9.38
CA HIS A 136 0.23 16.32 9.34
C HIS A 136 0.79 16.22 10.78
N PRO A 137 0.51 15.10 11.48
CA PRO A 137 1.06 14.84 12.80
C PRO A 137 2.60 14.81 12.81
N PRO A 138 3.25 15.01 13.97
CA PRO A 138 4.70 15.01 14.05
C PRO A 138 5.30 13.61 13.80
N ILE A 139 6.41 13.57 13.06
CA ILE A 139 7.19 12.34 12.84
C ILE A 139 8.09 12.02 14.05
N ILE A 140 8.67 13.05 14.68
CA ILE A 140 9.51 12.90 15.87
C ILE A 140 8.59 12.92 17.09
N THR A 141 8.62 11.86 17.90
CA THR A 141 7.73 11.67 19.04
C THR A 141 8.51 11.39 20.33
N SER A 142 7.85 11.67 21.47
CA SER A 142 8.36 11.35 22.81
C SER A 142 7.87 10.00 23.34
N SER A 143 6.94 9.37 22.63
CA SER A 143 6.33 8.09 22.98
C SER A 143 6.59 7.09 21.86
N ASP A 144 6.78 5.84 22.23
CA ASP A 144 6.80 4.70 21.31
C ASP A 144 5.40 4.26 20.84
N CYS A 145 4.36 5.03 21.18
CA CYS A 145 2.93 4.87 20.84
C CYS A 145 2.26 3.58 21.38
N GLU A 146 2.90 2.43 21.19
CA GLU A 146 2.35 1.09 21.43
C GLU A 146 3.14 0.28 22.50
N GLY A 147 4.23 0.83 23.06
CA GLY A 147 4.99 0.14 24.12
C GLY A 147 5.82 -1.07 23.66
N ALA A 148 5.86 -1.37 22.35
CA ALA A 148 6.52 -2.56 21.81
C ALA A 148 8.05 -2.44 21.71
N GLY A 149 8.64 -1.27 22.01
CA GLY A 149 10.10 -1.10 22.09
C GLY A 149 10.86 -1.12 20.76
N GLU A 150 10.18 -1.27 19.62
CA GLU A 150 10.81 -1.35 18.29
C GLU A 150 10.76 -0.02 17.52
N ALA A 151 11.10 1.10 18.18
CA ALA A 151 11.15 2.42 17.56
C ALA A 151 12.60 2.89 17.30
N PHE A 152 12.82 3.55 16.16
CA PHE A 152 14.12 4.19 15.89
C PHE A 152 14.34 5.38 16.82
N THR A 153 15.53 5.48 17.42
CA THR A 153 15.91 6.62 18.26
C THR A 153 16.50 7.74 17.40
N VAL A 154 16.06 8.98 17.64
CA VAL A 154 16.58 10.19 16.99
C VAL A 154 17.60 10.86 17.90
N GLN A 155 18.83 11.01 17.41
CA GLN A 155 19.93 11.62 18.16
C GLN A 155 20.62 12.70 17.33
N ALA A 156 20.70 13.93 17.87
CA ALA A 156 21.52 14.98 17.28
C ALA A 156 23.00 14.82 17.69
N PRO A 157 23.96 15.28 16.87
CA PRO A 157 25.36 15.34 17.26
C PRO A 157 25.57 16.21 18.50
N GLY A 158 26.43 15.78 19.42
CA GLY A 158 26.80 16.55 20.62
C GLY A 158 26.59 15.79 21.95
N LYS A 159 26.91 16.45 23.07
CA LYS A 159 26.65 15.93 24.41
C LYS A 159 25.22 16.32 24.84
N GLY A 160 24.39 15.32 25.15
CA GLY A 160 23.02 15.50 25.63
C GLY A 160 21.95 15.28 24.56
N HIS A 161 20.69 15.36 24.98
CA HIS A 161 19.54 15.19 24.09
C HIS A 161 19.11 16.50 23.47
N PHE A 162 18.88 16.53 22.15
CA PHE A 162 18.39 17.71 21.44
C PHE A 162 17.05 18.21 21.99
N PHE A 163 16.13 17.28 22.26
CA PHE A 163 14.78 17.58 22.76
C PHE A 163 14.65 17.29 24.26
N ARG A 164 15.67 17.67 25.06
CA ARG A 164 15.75 17.50 26.53
C ARG A 164 15.76 16.05 27.04
N SER A 165 15.34 15.10 26.22
CA SER A 165 15.31 13.65 26.49
C SER A 165 15.40 12.86 25.17
N ALA A 166 15.43 11.53 25.26
CA ALA A 166 15.26 10.66 24.11
C ALA A 166 13.97 10.99 23.33
N LYS A 167 14.06 10.81 22.01
CA LYS A 167 12.98 10.95 21.03
C LYS A 167 13.10 9.86 19.99
N TYR A 168 11.98 9.55 19.36
CA TYR A 168 11.86 8.42 18.46
C TYR A 168 11.20 8.86 17.15
N LEU A 169 11.38 8.06 16.10
CA LEU A 169 10.54 8.13 14.92
C LEU A 169 9.23 7.40 15.19
N THR A 170 8.12 7.98 14.76
CA THR A 170 6.79 7.49 15.10
C THR A 170 6.46 6.17 14.41
N VAL A 171 5.85 5.24 15.15
CA VAL A 171 5.34 3.97 14.61
C VAL A 171 3.93 4.11 14.03
N SER A 172 3.20 5.14 14.48
CA SER A 172 1.83 5.51 14.08
C SER A 172 1.58 6.97 14.48
N THR A 173 0.68 7.67 13.81
CA THR A 173 0.28 9.05 14.19
C THR A 173 -1.01 9.10 15.00
N GLN A 174 -1.63 7.94 15.27
CA GLN A 174 -2.97 7.80 15.86
C GLN A 174 -3.21 8.70 17.08
N LEU A 175 -2.34 8.68 18.09
CA LEU A 175 -2.56 9.46 19.31
C LEU A 175 -2.70 10.97 19.04
N HIS A 176 -1.96 11.48 18.05
CA HIS A 176 -2.04 12.88 17.64
C HIS A 176 -3.28 13.15 16.78
N LEU A 177 -3.68 12.18 15.94
CA LEU A 177 -4.93 12.28 15.17
C LEU A 177 -6.15 12.37 16.09
N GLU A 178 -6.19 11.65 17.20
CA GLU A 178 -7.28 11.76 18.18
C GLU A 178 -7.40 13.19 18.75
N SER A 179 -6.26 13.84 19.03
CA SER A 179 -6.27 15.25 19.46
C SER A 179 -6.80 16.17 18.38
N LEU A 180 -6.42 15.95 17.12
CA LEU A 180 -6.85 16.77 15.99
C LEU A 180 -8.33 16.53 15.65
N ALA A 181 -8.81 15.29 15.77
CA ALA A 181 -10.20 14.90 15.54
C ALA A 181 -11.15 15.60 16.51
N GLN A 182 -10.74 15.80 17.76
CA GLN A 182 -11.56 16.56 18.73
C GLN A 182 -11.71 18.04 18.37
N ALA A 183 -10.77 18.62 17.60
CA ALA A 183 -10.82 20.02 17.18
C ALA A 183 -11.46 20.21 15.78
N LEU A 184 -11.22 19.27 14.87
CA LEU A 184 -11.54 19.39 13.44
C LEU A 184 -12.65 18.44 12.98
N GLY A 185 -13.12 17.53 13.86
CA GLY A 185 -14.06 16.48 13.51
C GLY A 185 -13.35 15.29 12.89
N ASN A 186 -13.62 15.00 11.62
CA ASN A 186 -13.03 13.86 10.93
C ASN A 186 -11.69 14.25 10.31
N VAL A 187 -10.63 13.51 10.62
CA VAL A 187 -9.26 13.80 10.16
C VAL A 187 -8.61 12.58 9.53
N TRP A 188 -7.68 12.81 8.62
CA TRP A 188 -6.86 11.75 8.05
C TRP A 188 -5.44 12.25 7.76
N THR A 189 -4.53 11.30 7.54
CA THR A 189 -3.17 11.56 7.08
C THR A 189 -2.66 10.40 6.23
N LEU A 190 -1.70 10.71 5.36
CA LEU A 190 -0.83 9.74 4.71
C LEU A 190 0.59 10.16 5.08
N SER A 191 1.21 9.43 6.00
CA SER A 191 2.47 9.83 6.64
C SER A 191 3.48 8.70 6.60
N PRO A 192 4.79 8.99 6.52
CA PRO A 192 5.82 8.01 6.83
C PRO A 192 5.69 7.56 8.29
N THR A 193 5.82 6.25 8.49
CA THR A 193 5.89 5.56 9.77
C THR A 193 7.07 4.59 9.75
N PHE A 194 7.61 4.32 10.94
CA PHE A 194 8.88 3.62 11.06
C PHE A 194 8.78 2.46 12.05
N ARG A 195 9.38 1.31 11.70
CA ARG A 195 9.49 0.15 12.59
C ARG A 195 10.92 -0.35 12.59
N ALA A 196 11.52 -0.46 13.77
CA ALA A 196 12.89 -0.90 13.97
C ALA A 196 13.00 -2.42 14.23
N GLU A 197 11.97 -3.18 13.83
CA GLU A 197 11.96 -4.64 13.87
C GLU A 197 13.10 -5.22 13.03
N LYS A 198 13.78 -6.25 13.55
CA LYS A 198 14.85 -6.96 12.82
C LYS A 198 14.27 -8.02 11.88
N SER A 199 13.35 -7.58 11.02
CA SER A 199 12.57 -8.45 10.13
C SER A 199 13.01 -8.28 8.68
N ASP A 200 13.56 -9.34 8.09
CA ASP A 200 13.95 -9.38 6.68
C ASP A 200 13.04 -10.33 5.89
N THR A 201 11.79 -9.91 5.68
CA THR A 201 10.83 -10.65 4.85
C THR A 201 10.34 -9.81 3.67
N SER A 202 9.73 -10.43 2.66
CA SER A 202 9.14 -9.74 1.51
C SER A 202 7.96 -8.82 1.87
N ARG A 203 7.52 -8.80 3.13
CA ARG A 203 6.32 -8.07 3.61
C ARG A 203 6.63 -6.91 4.58
N HIS A 204 7.90 -6.72 4.93
CA HIS A 204 8.32 -5.72 5.90
C HIS A 204 9.22 -4.65 5.28
N LEU A 205 8.98 -3.42 5.71
CA LEU A 205 9.81 -2.24 5.50
C LEU A 205 10.03 -1.60 6.86
N SER A 206 11.20 -1.00 7.06
CA SER A 206 11.50 -0.21 8.25
C SER A 206 11.01 1.24 8.14
N GLU A 207 10.80 1.72 6.92
CA GLU A 207 10.16 3.00 6.59
C GLU A 207 9.10 2.74 5.53
N PHE A 208 7.86 3.10 5.82
CA PHE A 208 6.71 2.89 4.93
C PHE A 208 5.68 4.00 5.13
N GLN A 209 4.75 4.14 4.19
CA GLN A 209 3.64 5.05 4.30
C GLN A 209 2.46 4.36 4.97
N MET A 210 1.92 4.99 6.00
CA MET A 210 0.67 4.60 6.64
C MET A 210 -0.40 5.62 6.33
N LEU A 211 -1.57 5.15 5.91
CA LEU A 211 -2.78 5.94 5.84
C LEU A 211 -3.53 5.76 7.16
N GLU A 212 -3.81 6.83 7.86
CA GLU A 212 -4.53 6.79 9.13
C GLU A 212 -5.70 7.77 9.11
N ALA A 213 -6.86 7.34 9.57
CA ALA A 213 -8.07 8.14 9.65
C ALA A 213 -8.72 8.01 11.01
N GLU A 214 -9.22 9.13 11.54
CA GLU A 214 -9.88 9.21 12.85
C GLU A 214 -11.20 9.97 12.70
N MET A 215 -12.27 9.37 13.21
CA MET A 215 -13.64 9.88 13.16
C MET A 215 -14.10 10.26 14.56
N SER A 216 -14.64 11.47 14.70
CA SER A 216 -15.22 11.96 15.95
C SER A 216 -16.73 11.75 15.96
N PHE A 217 -17.34 11.60 17.15
CA PHE A 217 -18.78 11.36 17.34
C PHE A 217 -19.30 10.05 16.70
N VAL A 218 -18.48 9.01 16.70
CA VAL A 218 -18.84 7.68 16.22
C VAL A 218 -19.11 6.76 17.41
N ASN A 219 -20.26 6.09 17.41
CA ASN A 219 -20.72 5.30 18.57
C ASN A 219 -20.43 3.81 18.45
N ASN A 220 -20.12 3.30 17.26
CA ASN A 220 -19.95 1.89 17.03
C ASN A 220 -18.90 1.62 15.95
N MET A 221 -18.30 0.43 16.01
CA MET A 221 -17.23 0.02 15.11
C MET A 221 -17.70 -0.18 13.66
N ALA A 222 -19.00 -0.36 13.41
CA ALA A 222 -19.51 -0.57 12.05
C ALA A 222 -19.25 0.65 11.16
N ASP A 223 -19.43 1.86 11.70
CA ASP A 223 -19.18 3.11 10.97
C ASP A 223 -17.70 3.22 10.52
N VAL A 224 -16.76 2.79 11.37
CA VAL A 224 -15.31 2.79 11.06
C VAL A 224 -14.99 1.75 9.99
N MET A 225 -15.53 0.53 10.11
CA MET A 225 -15.38 -0.53 9.10
C MET A 225 -16.00 -0.12 7.75
N ASP A 226 -17.16 0.53 7.77
CA ASP A 226 -17.86 1.02 6.58
C ASP A 226 -17.07 2.14 5.89
N LEU A 227 -16.40 3.02 6.64
CA LEU A 227 -15.48 4.00 6.05
C LEU A 227 -14.31 3.32 5.35
N ALA A 228 -13.64 2.36 6.02
CA ALA A 228 -12.52 1.63 5.44
C ALA A 228 -12.93 0.88 4.15
N GLN A 229 -14.10 0.21 4.17
CA GLN A 229 -14.66 -0.45 2.99
C GLN A 229 -14.96 0.55 1.87
N ARG A 230 -15.69 1.64 2.15
CA ARG A 230 -16.04 2.65 1.12
C ARG A 230 -14.80 3.29 0.51
N MET A 231 -13.76 3.56 1.31
CA MET A 231 -12.48 4.09 0.85
C MET A 231 -11.84 3.14 -0.16
N LEU A 232 -11.72 1.85 0.19
CA LEU A 232 -11.06 0.84 -0.63
C LEU A 232 -11.85 0.50 -1.90
N VAL A 233 -13.18 0.44 -1.82
CA VAL A 233 -14.07 0.30 -2.99
C VAL A 233 -13.86 1.49 -3.92
N SER A 234 -14.00 2.73 -3.41
CA SER A 234 -13.84 3.95 -4.21
C SER A 234 -12.47 4.04 -4.87
N LEU A 235 -11.40 3.71 -4.13
CA LEU A 235 -10.04 3.71 -4.63
C LEU A 235 -9.88 2.70 -5.77
N THR A 236 -10.29 1.45 -5.56
CA THR A 236 -10.09 0.37 -6.53
C THR A 236 -10.92 0.59 -7.79
N THR A 237 -12.17 1.03 -7.64
CA THR A 237 -13.01 1.44 -8.77
C THR A 237 -12.38 2.58 -9.56
N GLY A 238 -11.89 3.63 -8.89
CA GLY A 238 -11.23 4.76 -9.56
C GLY A 238 -9.94 4.35 -10.27
N LEU A 239 -9.12 3.48 -9.66
CA LEU A 239 -7.86 3.02 -10.23
C LEU A 239 -8.06 2.24 -11.52
N LYS A 240 -9.11 1.41 -11.62
CA LYS A 240 -9.40 0.56 -12.78
C LYS A 240 -9.42 1.32 -14.10
N ASP A 241 -9.90 2.57 -14.07
CA ASP A 241 -10.02 3.38 -15.28
C ASP A 241 -8.77 4.17 -15.63
N LEU A 242 -7.79 4.22 -14.73
CA LEU A 242 -6.57 4.98 -14.90
C LEU A 242 -5.51 4.23 -15.70
N ARG A 243 -4.65 5.02 -16.34
CA ARG A 243 -3.68 4.53 -17.32
C ARG A 243 -2.68 3.55 -16.72
N ALA A 244 -2.21 3.79 -15.50
CA ALA A 244 -1.23 2.91 -14.87
C ALA A 244 -1.81 1.51 -14.58
N ALA A 245 -3.05 1.43 -14.09
CA ALA A 245 -3.74 0.17 -13.87
C ALA A 245 -3.96 -0.61 -15.17
N LYS A 246 -4.52 0.06 -16.20
CA LYS A 246 -4.72 -0.53 -17.54
C LYS A 246 -3.41 -1.01 -18.17
N GLU A 247 -2.31 -0.32 -17.90
CA GLU A 247 -0.98 -0.71 -18.37
C GLU A 247 -0.45 -1.96 -17.66
N LEU A 248 -0.63 -2.06 -16.34
CA LEU A 248 -0.29 -3.28 -15.61
C LEU A 248 -1.09 -4.48 -16.14
N GLU A 249 -2.40 -4.32 -16.32
CA GLU A 249 -3.28 -5.37 -16.86
C GLU A 249 -2.89 -5.78 -18.28
N HIS A 250 -2.71 -4.82 -19.19
CA HIS A 250 -2.36 -5.11 -20.57
C HIS A 250 -1.00 -5.78 -20.71
N ASN A 251 0.04 -5.29 -20.01
CA ASN A 251 1.37 -5.85 -20.12
C ASN A 251 1.48 -7.26 -19.52
N ARG A 252 0.59 -7.64 -18.60
CA ARG A 252 0.50 -9.02 -18.11
C ARG A 252 0.01 -10.00 -19.18
N ILE A 253 -0.83 -9.55 -20.11
CA ILE A 253 -1.47 -10.38 -21.14
C ILE A 253 -0.67 -10.35 -22.44
N ASP A 254 -0.22 -9.18 -22.86
CA ASP A 254 0.33 -8.92 -24.20
C ASP A 254 1.70 -8.21 -24.16
N ALA A 255 2.53 -8.48 -23.14
CA ALA A 255 3.92 -8.04 -23.18
C ALA A 255 4.59 -8.57 -24.46
N LYS A 256 5.04 -7.67 -25.33
CA LYS A 256 5.57 -8.04 -26.65
C LYS A 256 7.00 -8.54 -26.57
N GLU A 257 7.78 -8.01 -25.62
CA GLU A 257 9.17 -8.37 -25.42
C GLU A 257 9.33 -9.47 -24.36
N ARG A 258 10.24 -10.43 -24.61
CA ARG A 258 10.52 -11.52 -23.66
C ARG A 258 10.95 -11.02 -22.28
N ALA A 259 11.75 -9.95 -22.24
CA ALA A 259 12.21 -9.36 -20.99
C ALA A 259 11.07 -8.77 -20.16
N GLU A 260 10.08 -8.17 -20.83
CA GLU A 260 8.87 -7.67 -20.19
C GLU A 260 8.01 -8.84 -19.69
N LYS A 261 7.76 -9.87 -20.52
CA LYS A 261 7.00 -11.06 -20.11
C LYS A 261 7.51 -11.64 -18.79
N LEU A 262 8.82 -11.90 -18.71
CA LEU A 262 9.45 -12.44 -17.50
C LEU A 262 9.27 -11.51 -16.29
N ALA A 263 9.35 -10.18 -16.47
CA ALA A 263 9.13 -9.23 -15.38
C ALA A 263 7.69 -9.22 -14.86
N PHE A 264 6.70 -9.49 -15.72
CA PHE A 264 5.30 -9.63 -15.31
C PHE A 264 4.96 -11.01 -14.76
N GLU A 265 5.71 -12.07 -15.15
CA GLU A 265 5.61 -13.42 -14.57
C GLU A 265 6.05 -13.47 -13.09
N ASP A 266 6.89 -12.54 -12.63
CA ASP A 266 7.26 -12.40 -11.21
C ASP A 266 6.11 -11.92 -10.32
N LEU A 267 5.02 -11.40 -10.93
CA LEU A 267 3.85 -10.93 -10.21
C LEU A 267 2.82 -12.05 -10.01
N GLU A 268 1.89 -11.83 -9.10
CA GLU A 268 0.69 -12.68 -8.92
C GLU A 268 -0.08 -12.84 -10.22
N THR A 269 -0.73 -13.97 -10.46
CA THR A 269 -1.38 -14.21 -11.77
C THR A 269 -2.55 -13.26 -12.04
N SER A 270 -2.90 -13.09 -13.31
CA SER A 270 -4.02 -12.24 -13.73
C SER A 270 -5.34 -12.72 -13.14
N GLU A 271 -5.56 -14.03 -13.05
CA GLU A 271 -6.77 -14.62 -12.46
C GLU A 271 -6.88 -14.24 -10.98
N VAL A 272 -5.79 -14.38 -10.23
CA VAL A 272 -5.76 -14.00 -8.80
C VAL A 272 -6.08 -12.52 -8.64
N LEU A 273 -5.47 -11.64 -9.45
CA LEU A 273 -5.74 -10.20 -9.37
C LEU A 273 -7.18 -9.84 -9.72
N ILE A 274 -7.75 -10.44 -10.75
CA ILE A 274 -9.16 -10.19 -11.12
C ILE A 274 -10.07 -10.54 -9.95
N ARG A 275 -9.87 -11.70 -9.30
CA ARG A 275 -10.65 -12.10 -8.12
C ARG A 275 -10.50 -11.14 -6.94
N ARG A 276 -9.27 -10.67 -6.68
CA ARG A 276 -8.96 -9.67 -5.64
C ARG A 276 -9.68 -8.34 -5.92
N TRP A 277 -9.57 -7.84 -7.14
CA TRP A 277 -10.18 -6.58 -7.55
C TRP A 277 -11.71 -6.65 -7.54
N ASN A 278 -12.29 -7.74 -8.06
CA ASN A 278 -13.73 -7.95 -8.03
C ASN A 278 -14.27 -8.00 -6.60
N GLY A 279 -13.57 -8.68 -5.69
CA GLY A 279 -13.95 -8.73 -4.28
C GLY A 279 -13.79 -7.38 -3.58
N MET A 280 -12.70 -6.65 -3.84
CA MET A 280 -12.46 -5.32 -3.29
C MET A 280 -13.48 -4.28 -3.78
N MET A 281 -13.98 -4.39 -5.02
CA MET A 281 -14.95 -3.45 -5.58
C MET A 281 -16.41 -3.78 -5.21
N THR A 282 -16.67 -4.87 -4.48
CA THR A 282 -18.06 -5.23 -4.17
C THR A 282 -18.75 -4.18 -3.30
N ALA A 283 -19.98 -3.84 -3.66
CA ALA A 283 -20.83 -2.96 -2.86
C ALA A 283 -21.53 -3.68 -1.69
N LYS A 284 -21.48 -5.02 -1.66
CA LYS A 284 -22.01 -5.81 -0.53
C LYS A 284 -21.18 -5.54 0.72
N THR A 285 -21.82 -5.52 1.89
CA THR A 285 -21.10 -5.48 3.17
C THR A 285 -20.12 -6.65 3.23
N TRP A 286 -18.85 -6.34 3.48
CA TRP A 286 -17.82 -7.36 3.62
C TRP A 286 -18.06 -8.21 4.87
N PRO A 287 -17.68 -9.51 4.85
CA PRO A 287 -17.84 -10.38 6.01
C PRO A 287 -17.19 -9.80 7.27
N ARG A 288 -17.90 -9.92 8.41
CA ARG A 288 -17.45 -9.52 9.74
C ARG A 288 -17.57 -10.71 10.68
N LEU A 289 -16.44 -11.16 11.21
CA LEU A 289 -16.35 -12.35 12.06
C LEU A 289 -15.67 -11.96 13.37
N THR A 290 -16.21 -12.36 14.52
CA THR A 290 -15.50 -12.12 15.79
C THR A 290 -14.26 -13.01 15.88
N TYR A 291 -13.24 -12.56 16.61
CA TYR A 291 -12.03 -13.32 16.88
C TYR A 291 -12.36 -14.69 17.47
N THR A 292 -13.32 -14.76 18.41
CA THR A 292 -13.76 -16.03 19.00
C THR A 292 -14.31 -16.97 17.92
N ALA A 293 -15.19 -16.49 17.05
CA ALA A 293 -15.72 -17.30 15.95
C ALA A 293 -14.63 -17.68 14.93
N ALA A 294 -13.63 -16.82 14.73
CA ALA A 294 -12.47 -17.12 13.91
C ALA A 294 -11.63 -18.26 14.51
N ILE A 295 -11.38 -18.23 15.82
CA ILE A 295 -10.72 -19.35 16.54
C ILE A 295 -11.54 -20.63 16.41
N ASP A 296 -12.86 -20.56 16.63
CA ASP A 296 -13.74 -21.73 16.51
C ASP A 296 -13.72 -22.35 15.10
N MET A 297 -13.59 -21.52 14.06
CA MET A 297 -13.44 -21.97 12.67
C MET A 297 -12.07 -22.60 12.39
N LEU A 298 -11.01 -22.10 13.04
CA LEU A 298 -9.65 -22.61 12.85
C LEU A 298 -9.40 -23.92 13.61
N GLN A 299 -10.07 -24.17 14.74
CA GLN A 299 -9.79 -25.35 15.57
C GLN A 299 -9.95 -26.70 14.86
N PRO A 300 -11.01 -26.95 14.07
CA PRO A 300 -11.18 -28.22 13.36
C PRO A 300 -10.05 -28.52 12.36
N VAL A 301 -9.31 -27.49 11.93
CA VAL A 301 -8.21 -27.59 10.96
C VAL A 301 -6.86 -27.22 11.57
N ALA A 302 -6.75 -27.15 12.90
CA ALA A 302 -5.56 -26.69 13.62
C ALA A 302 -4.27 -27.46 13.24
N GLU A 303 -4.39 -28.75 12.88
CA GLU A 303 -3.25 -29.58 12.48
C GLU A 303 -2.66 -29.21 11.10
N GLN A 304 -3.32 -28.32 10.33
CA GLN A 304 -2.78 -27.79 9.07
C GLN A 304 -1.76 -26.67 9.30
N PHE A 305 -1.72 -26.09 10.50
CA PHE A 305 -0.94 -24.91 10.83
C PHE A 305 0.31 -25.26 11.63
N THR A 306 1.38 -24.49 11.41
CA THR A 306 2.61 -24.60 12.19
C THR A 306 2.40 -24.11 13.62
N HIS A 307 1.69 -23.00 13.77
CA HIS A 307 1.30 -22.42 15.04
C HIS A 307 -0.15 -22.79 15.33
N LYS A 308 -0.43 -23.50 16.42
CA LYS A 308 -1.82 -23.87 16.72
C LYS A 308 -2.63 -22.62 17.11
N PRO A 309 -3.84 -22.43 16.55
CA PRO A 309 -4.72 -21.34 16.96
C PRO A 309 -5.18 -21.57 18.40
N VAL A 310 -5.00 -20.58 19.27
CA VAL A 310 -5.41 -20.64 20.69
C VAL A 310 -6.08 -19.33 21.05
N TRP A 311 -7.23 -19.41 21.71
CA TRP A 311 -7.93 -18.22 22.20
C TRP A 311 -7.05 -17.47 23.21
N GLY A 312 -6.91 -16.15 23.05
CA GLY A 312 -6.00 -15.32 23.84
C GLY A 312 -4.64 -15.10 23.20
N ALA A 313 -4.30 -15.83 22.13
CA ALA A 313 -3.09 -15.58 21.33
C ALA A 313 -3.42 -14.83 20.03
N GLY A 314 -2.46 -14.03 19.54
CA GLY A 314 -2.58 -13.36 18.25
C GLY A 314 -2.70 -14.35 17.09
N LEU A 315 -3.52 -14.03 16.10
CA LEU A 315 -3.56 -14.79 14.85
C LEU A 315 -2.20 -14.68 14.15
N GLN A 316 -1.73 -15.80 13.59
CA GLN A 316 -0.51 -15.83 12.80
C GLN A 316 -0.88 -15.68 11.32
N SER A 317 0.09 -15.33 10.49
CA SER A 317 -0.15 -15.07 9.07
C SER A 317 -0.80 -16.25 8.32
N GLU A 318 -0.54 -17.50 8.72
CA GLU A 318 -1.21 -18.67 8.15
C GLU A 318 -2.71 -18.74 8.50
N HIS A 319 -3.08 -18.34 9.72
CA HIS A 319 -4.47 -18.24 10.16
C HIS A 319 -5.21 -17.15 9.41
N GLU A 320 -4.59 -15.96 9.29
CA GLU A 320 -5.18 -14.81 8.61
C GLU A 320 -5.47 -15.13 7.14
N LYS A 321 -4.51 -15.73 6.43
CA LYS A 321 -4.68 -16.11 5.02
C LYS A 321 -5.79 -17.15 4.85
N TYR A 322 -5.82 -18.16 5.72
CA TYR A 322 -6.87 -19.17 5.72
C TYR A 322 -8.26 -18.54 5.91
N LEU A 323 -8.41 -17.67 6.92
CA LEU A 323 -9.68 -16.99 7.18
C LEU A 323 -10.09 -16.10 6.02
N ALA A 324 -9.17 -15.32 5.46
CA ALA A 324 -9.46 -14.46 4.32
C ALA A 324 -9.94 -15.25 3.09
N GLU A 325 -9.35 -16.43 2.83
CA GLU A 325 -9.76 -17.30 1.74
C GLU A 325 -11.07 -18.03 2.00
N LYS A 326 -11.26 -18.58 3.21
CA LYS A 326 -12.46 -19.37 3.54
C LYS A 326 -13.70 -18.53 3.74
N VAL A 327 -13.57 -17.40 4.44
CA VAL A 327 -14.70 -16.53 4.78
C VAL A 327 -14.99 -15.55 3.65
N GLY A 328 -13.95 -15.11 2.93
CA GLY A 328 -14.06 -14.09 1.89
C GLY A 328 -14.52 -14.59 0.53
N TYR A 329 -14.54 -15.91 0.28
CA TYR A 329 -14.89 -16.44 -1.04
C TYR A 329 -16.37 -16.23 -1.39
N ASP A 330 -16.64 -15.45 -2.43
CA ASP A 330 -17.97 -15.27 -3.02
C ASP A 330 -18.08 -16.12 -4.29
N GLU A 331 -18.65 -17.31 -4.13
CA GLU A 331 -18.88 -18.28 -5.21
C GLU A 331 -19.68 -17.69 -6.38
N VAL A 332 -20.59 -16.75 -6.10
CA VAL A 332 -21.49 -16.19 -7.13
C VAL A 332 -20.71 -15.35 -8.13
N ASN A 333 -19.69 -14.63 -7.67
CA ASN A 333 -18.93 -13.70 -8.49
C ASN A 333 -17.51 -14.17 -8.80
N ASP A 334 -17.15 -15.40 -8.37
CA ASP A 334 -15.78 -15.92 -8.34
C ASP A 334 -14.80 -14.85 -7.85
N ALA A 335 -15.00 -14.38 -6.63
CA ALA A 335 -14.25 -13.26 -6.06
C ALA A 335 -13.87 -13.52 -4.60
N TYR A 336 -12.86 -12.81 -4.10
CA TYR A 336 -12.51 -12.86 -2.69
C TYR A 336 -12.68 -11.49 -2.03
N LEU A 337 -13.70 -11.40 -1.19
CA LEU A 337 -14.02 -10.22 -0.41
C LEU A 337 -13.00 -10.10 0.75
N PRO A 338 -12.53 -8.88 1.06
CA PRO A 338 -11.85 -8.63 2.32
C PRO A 338 -12.73 -9.03 3.53
N VAL A 339 -12.12 -9.44 4.62
CA VAL A 339 -12.81 -9.96 5.81
C VAL A 339 -12.38 -9.18 7.04
N PHE A 340 -13.33 -8.64 7.80
CA PHE A 340 -13.05 -8.04 9.11
C PHE A 340 -13.06 -9.12 10.19
N ILE A 341 -11.96 -9.26 10.92
CA ILE A 341 -11.93 -10.01 12.18
C ILE A 341 -12.04 -9.01 13.32
N THR A 342 -13.04 -9.15 14.18
CA THR A 342 -13.40 -8.15 15.18
C THR A 342 -13.30 -8.67 16.62
N GLN A 343 -13.28 -7.79 17.62
CA GLN A 343 -13.40 -8.18 19.04
C GLN A 343 -12.26 -9.10 19.53
N TYR A 344 -11.01 -8.67 19.35
CA TYR A 344 -9.86 -9.41 19.88
C TYR A 344 -9.79 -9.32 21.41
N PRO A 345 -9.11 -10.29 22.07
CA PRO A 345 -8.86 -10.25 23.50
C PRO A 345 -8.17 -8.96 23.92
N ARG A 346 -8.63 -8.37 25.02
CA ARG A 346 -8.15 -7.06 25.52
C ARG A 346 -6.66 -7.09 25.83
N GLU A 347 -6.16 -8.22 26.32
CA GLU A 347 -4.79 -8.39 26.82
C GLU A 347 -3.72 -8.39 25.72
N ILE A 348 -4.11 -8.59 24.45
CA ILE A 348 -3.17 -8.65 23.31
C ILE A 348 -3.34 -7.48 22.34
N LYS A 349 -4.16 -6.49 22.69
CA LYS A 349 -4.41 -5.29 21.89
C LYS A 349 -4.01 -4.04 22.68
N ALA A 350 -3.93 -2.90 22.00
CA ALA A 350 -3.39 -1.70 22.61
C ALA A 350 -4.30 -1.10 23.69
N PHE A 351 -3.70 -0.45 24.69
CA PHE A 351 -4.38 0.12 25.86
C PHE A 351 -5.50 1.13 25.52
N TYR A 352 -5.42 1.80 24.36
CA TYR A 352 -6.36 2.83 23.94
C TYR A 352 -7.67 2.27 23.35
N MET A 353 -7.76 0.97 23.10
CA MET A 353 -8.93 0.37 22.45
C MET A 353 -10.12 0.29 23.43
N LEU A 354 -11.30 0.69 22.97
CA LEU A 354 -12.54 0.66 23.76
C LEU A 354 -12.86 -0.78 24.17
N LYS A 355 -13.12 -1.01 25.46
CA LYS A 355 -13.59 -2.31 25.94
C LYS A 355 -14.97 -2.64 25.35
N SER A 356 -15.11 -3.85 24.79
CA SER A 356 -16.39 -4.31 24.23
C SER A 356 -17.48 -4.38 25.29
N THR A 357 -18.72 -4.08 24.89
CA THR A 357 -19.89 -4.19 25.77
C THR A 357 -20.20 -5.66 26.09
N ASP A 358 -20.09 -6.52 25.08
CA ASP A 358 -20.30 -7.96 25.20
C ASP A 358 -18.97 -8.68 24.97
N SER A 359 -18.53 -9.43 25.98
CA SER A 359 -17.34 -10.28 25.90
C SER A 359 -17.72 -11.76 26.00
N PRO A 360 -17.02 -12.65 25.28
CA PRO A 360 -17.26 -14.08 25.36
C PRO A 360 -16.84 -14.65 26.73
N ALA A 361 -17.28 -15.86 27.05
CA ALA A 361 -16.99 -16.50 28.35
C ALA A 361 -15.48 -16.72 28.61
N GLN A 362 -14.68 -16.76 27.56
CA GLN A 362 -13.24 -17.00 27.58
C GLN A 362 -12.44 -15.80 28.14
N GLY A 363 -12.93 -14.57 28.01
CA GLY A 363 -12.25 -13.38 28.50
C GLY A 363 -12.74 -12.07 27.88
N GLN A 364 -12.20 -10.94 28.37
CA GLN A 364 -12.60 -9.61 27.92
C GLN A 364 -12.07 -9.31 26.51
N THR A 365 -12.88 -8.61 25.70
CA THR A 365 -12.51 -8.18 24.35
C THR A 365 -12.57 -6.66 24.22
N VAL A 366 -12.00 -6.15 23.12
CA VAL A 366 -12.04 -4.73 22.75
C VAL A 366 -12.70 -4.53 21.39
N ASP A 367 -13.36 -3.39 21.18
CA ASP A 367 -14.00 -3.00 19.93
C ASP A 367 -12.94 -2.58 18.90
N CYS A 368 -12.25 -3.58 18.37
CA CYS A 368 -11.25 -3.46 17.32
C CYS A 368 -11.54 -4.39 16.16
N PHE A 369 -10.87 -4.14 15.04
CA PHE A 369 -10.84 -5.04 13.90
C PHE A 369 -9.46 -5.10 13.27
N ASP A 370 -9.19 -6.23 12.64
CA ASP A 370 -8.15 -6.39 11.62
C ASP A 370 -8.85 -6.73 10.30
N LEU A 371 -8.49 -6.04 9.21
CA LEU A 371 -9.01 -6.27 7.87
C LEU A 371 -8.06 -7.20 7.11
N LEU A 372 -8.52 -8.42 6.86
CA LEU A 372 -7.75 -9.45 6.19
C LEU A 372 -8.07 -9.50 4.70
N VAL A 373 -7.03 -9.71 3.90
CA VAL A 373 -7.16 -9.96 2.45
C VAL A 373 -6.38 -11.23 2.04
N PRO A 374 -6.90 -12.01 1.06
CA PRO A 374 -6.27 -13.26 0.63
C PRO A 374 -4.82 -13.11 0.20
N GLY A 375 -3.98 -14.11 0.50
CA GLY A 375 -2.56 -14.13 0.16
C GLY A 375 -1.66 -13.21 1.00
N LEU A 376 -2.14 -12.03 1.41
CA LEU A 376 -1.40 -11.06 2.23
C LEU A 376 -1.56 -11.35 3.73
N GLY A 377 -2.80 -11.51 4.21
CA GLY A 377 -3.17 -11.44 5.63
C GLY A 377 -3.69 -10.05 6.01
N GLU A 378 -3.27 -9.53 7.16
CA GLU A 378 -3.67 -8.19 7.63
C GLU A 378 -3.25 -7.05 6.68
N LEU A 379 -4.23 -6.26 6.24
CA LEU A 379 -4.06 -5.05 5.42
C LEU A 379 -4.22 -3.74 6.22
N ALA A 380 -5.14 -3.74 7.19
CA ALA A 380 -5.43 -2.60 8.04
C ALA A 380 -5.89 -3.06 9.43
N GLY A 381 -5.66 -2.23 10.44
CA GLY A 381 -6.15 -2.43 11.80
C GLY A 381 -6.85 -1.17 12.30
N GLY A 382 -7.91 -1.33 13.08
CA GLY A 382 -8.67 -0.20 13.60
C GLY A 382 -9.42 -0.52 14.87
N SER A 383 -9.91 0.51 15.55
CA SER A 383 -10.71 0.35 16.77
C SER A 383 -11.53 1.59 17.10
N MET A 384 -12.55 1.36 17.91
CA MET A 384 -13.12 2.41 18.76
C MET A 384 -12.11 2.74 19.87
N ARG A 385 -12.05 4.02 20.26
CA ARG A 385 -11.11 4.50 21.29
C ARG A 385 -11.80 4.58 22.65
N GLU A 386 -11.07 4.23 23.69
CA GLU A 386 -11.54 4.42 25.06
C GLU A 386 -11.56 5.92 25.38
N HIS A 387 -12.76 6.48 25.43
CA HIS A 387 -13.02 7.91 25.63
C HIS A 387 -13.35 8.21 27.10
N ARG A 388 -13.52 7.19 27.94
CA ARG A 388 -13.78 7.35 29.38
C ARG A 388 -12.46 7.32 30.14
N LEU A 389 -12.16 8.40 30.85
CA LEU A 389 -10.88 8.57 31.52
C LEU A 389 -10.53 7.42 32.48
N SER A 390 -11.46 7.02 33.36
CA SER A 390 -11.20 5.97 34.36
C SER A 390 -10.85 4.62 33.73
N GLU A 391 -11.57 4.24 32.67
CA GLU A 391 -11.37 3.00 31.93
C GLU A 391 -10.05 3.02 31.15
N LEU A 392 -9.70 4.18 30.57
CA LEU A 392 -8.41 4.36 29.89
C LEU A 392 -7.24 4.24 30.88
N GLU A 393 -7.35 4.87 32.05
CA GLU A 393 -6.33 4.75 33.11
C GLU A 393 -6.22 3.31 33.63
N GLU A 394 -7.33 2.59 33.80
CA GLU A 394 -7.32 1.15 34.12
C GLU A 394 -6.57 0.35 33.05
N SER A 395 -6.91 0.59 31.78
CA SER A 395 -6.27 -0.07 30.64
C SER A 395 -4.77 0.22 30.58
N MET A 396 -4.35 1.46 30.81
CA MET A 396 -2.93 1.81 30.90
C MET A 396 -2.21 1.02 31.99
N ARG A 397 -2.79 0.91 33.20
CA ARG A 397 -2.21 0.13 34.30
C ARG A 397 -2.09 -1.35 33.94
N LEU A 398 -3.12 -1.92 33.29
CA LEU A 398 -3.11 -3.31 32.82
C LEU A 398 -1.94 -3.58 31.86
N HIS A 399 -1.63 -2.62 30.98
CA HIS A 399 -0.54 -2.72 30.01
C HIS A 399 0.83 -2.29 30.55
N GLY A 400 0.95 -2.08 31.87
CA GLY A 400 2.20 -1.66 32.51
C GLY A 400 2.63 -0.22 32.16
N LEU A 401 1.73 0.60 31.62
CA LEU A 401 2.00 2.00 31.31
C LEU A 401 1.81 2.88 32.56
N PRO A 402 2.69 3.87 32.79
CA PRO A 402 2.53 4.80 33.88
C PRO A 402 1.30 5.69 33.65
N VAL A 403 0.45 5.83 34.67
CA VAL A 403 -0.67 6.77 34.68
C VAL A 403 -0.21 8.04 35.41
N PRO A 404 -0.05 9.19 34.72
CA PRO A 404 0.43 10.41 35.37
C PRO A 404 -0.60 11.04 36.30
N ASP A 405 -0.22 11.27 37.56
CA ASP A 405 -1.02 12.05 38.52
C ASP A 405 -0.97 13.55 38.19
N ALA A 406 -2.00 14.03 37.50
CA ALA A 406 -2.25 15.43 37.14
C ALA A 406 -1.14 16.14 36.33
N ARG A 407 -1.44 17.36 35.86
CA ARG A 407 -0.77 18.11 34.78
C ARG A 407 0.69 18.50 35.04
N GLN A 408 1.60 17.55 35.23
CA GLN A 408 3.03 17.84 35.18
C GLN A 408 3.44 18.13 33.73
N SER A 409 3.24 19.40 33.35
CA SER A 409 3.79 20.01 32.14
C SER A 409 5.31 19.90 32.21
N GLY A 410 5.90 18.93 31.52
CA GLY A 410 7.35 18.81 31.42
C GLY A 410 7.92 17.41 31.18
N ASN A 411 7.15 16.34 31.42
CA ASN A 411 7.63 14.98 31.25
C ASN A 411 7.09 14.35 29.95
N ASN A 412 7.86 13.45 29.33
CA ASN A 412 7.49 12.69 28.12
C ASN A 412 6.36 11.66 28.35
N ASN A 413 5.40 11.97 29.20
CA ASN A 413 4.33 11.07 29.58
C ASN A 413 3.10 11.28 28.69
N LEU A 414 2.18 10.33 28.74
CA LEU A 414 0.90 10.37 28.04
C LEU A 414 -0.14 11.27 28.75
N GLY A 415 0.29 12.22 29.60
CA GLY A 415 -0.61 13.09 30.34
C GLY A 415 -1.48 13.97 29.41
N TRP A 416 -0.89 14.47 28.32
CA TRP A 416 -1.63 15.22 27.29
C TRP A 416 -2.71 14.37 26.60
N TYR A 417 -2.47 13.06 26.46
CA TYR A 417 -3.41 12.13 25.84
C TYR A 417 -4.57 11.79 26.78
N LEU A 418 -4.31 11.70 28.09
CA LEU A 418 -5.37 11.62 29.13
C LEU A 418 -6.21 12.89 29.19
N ASP A 419 -5.59 14.06 29.00
CA ASP A 419 -6.27 15.36 28.99
C ASP A 419 -7.33 15.44 27.87
N LEU A 420 -7.13 14.71 26.76
CA LEU A 420 -8.16 14.55 25.72
C LEU A 420 -9.45 13.93 26.24
N ARG A 421 -9.43 13.20 27.38
CA ARG A 421 -10.59 12.57 28.02
C ARG A 421 -11.23 13.43 29.12
N ARG A 422 -10.59 14.55 29.50
CA ARG A 422 -11.06 15.42 30.61
C ARG A 422 -12.09 16.47 30.19
N TRP A 423 -12.05 16.92 28.95
CA TRP A 423 -12.85 18.06 28.48
C TRP A 423 -13.66 17.73 27.24
N GLY A 424 -14.77 17.00 27.42
CA GLY A 424 -15.74 16.76 26.36
C GLY A 424 -15.25 15.79 25.29
N CYS A 425 -14.66 14.66 25.68
CA CYS A 425 -14.26 13.60 24.76
C CYS A 425 -15.48 12.82 24.27
N PRO A 426 -15.85 12.91 22.97
CA PRO A 426 -16.93 12.09 22.44
C PRO A 426 -16.44 10.66 22.19
N PRO A 427 -17.36 9.69 22.03
CA PRO A 427 -17.04 8.43 21.35
C PRO A 427 -16.42 8.71 19.97
N HIS A 428 -15.32 8.02 19.67
CA HIS A 428 -14.54 8.19 18.44
C HIS A 428 -13.81 6.89 18.10
N GLY A 429 -13.41 6.76 16.83
CA GLY A 429 -12.74 5.57 16.33
C GLY A 429 -12.03 5.83 15.02
N GLY A 430 -11.12 4.93 14.67
CA GLY A 430 -10.29 5.11 13.49
C GLY A 430 -9.55 3.85 13.09
N PHE A 431 -8.74 3.97 12.04
CA PHE A 431 -7.95 2.86 11.52
C PHE A 431 -6.64 3.35 10.91
N GLY A 432 -5.66 2.46 10.89
CA GLY A 432 -4.42 2.57 10.12
C GLY A 432 -4.38 1.50 9.04
N LEU A 433 -3.96 1.89 7.85
CA LEU A 433 -3.81 1.03 6.68
C LEU A 433 -2.38 1.16 6.14
N GLY A 434 -1.71 0.02 5.94
CA GLY A 434 -0.39 -0.01 5.31
C GLY A 434 -0.50 0.33 3.83
N PHE A 435 -0.22 1.58 3.45
CA PHE A 435 -0.41 2.04 2.07
C PHE A 435 0.46 1.25 1.08
N ASP A 436 1.72 1.00 1.42
CA ASP A 436 2.60 0.20 0.57
C ASP A 436 2.11 -1.25 0.44
N ARG A 437 1.56 -1.85 1.50
CA ARG A 437 0.95 -3.19 1.44
C ARG A 437 -0.28 -3.22 0.54
N LEU A 438 -1.12 -2.18 0.61
CA LEU A 438 -2.28 -2.03 -0.28
C LEU A 438 -1.86 -1.97 -1.75
N LEU A 439 -0.83 -1.17 -2.07
CA LEU A 439 -0.33 -1.12 -3.45
C LEU A 439 0.21 -2.48 -3.89
N SER A 440 0.98 -3.16 -3.04
CA SER A 440 1.49 -4.52 -3.30
C SER A 440 0.35 -5.49 -3.64
N TYR A 441 -0.72 -5.46 -2.84
CA TYR A 441 -1.89 -6.30 -3.01
C TYR A 441 -2.63 -6.02 -4.33
N LEU A 442 -2.89 -4.74 -4.63
CA LEU A 442 -3.61 -4.31 -5.83
C LEU A 442 -2.82 -4.54 -7.12
N THR A 443 -1.49 -4.38 -7.11
CA THR A 443 -0.67 -4.57 -8.30
C THR A 443 -0.19 -6.00 -8.48
N GLY A 444 -0.35 -6.85 -7.46
CA GLY A 444 0.11 -8.24 -7.46
C GLY A 444 1.62 -8.36 -7.28
N VAL A 445 2.27 -7.31 -6.77
CA VAL A 445 3.70 -7.36 -6.44
C VAL A 445 3.85 -8.17 -5.16
N THR A 446 4.72 -9.16 -5.19
CA THR A 446 4.91 -10.15 -4.11
C THR A 446 5.88 -9.67 -3.03
N ASN A 447 6.71 -8.66 -3.32
CA ASN A 447 7.64 -8.05 -2.38
C ASN A 447 7.38 -6.53 -2.25
N VAL A 448 7.03 -6.09 -1.04
CA VAL A 448 6.68 -4.68 -0.77
C VAL A 448 7.83 -3.71 -1.09
N ARG A 449 9.07 -4.20 -1.16
CA ARG A 449 10.25 -3.40 -1.54
C ARG A 449 10.20 -2.89 -2.98
N ASP A 450 9.35 -3.48 -3.82
CA ASP A 450 9.26 -3.14 -5.24
C ASP A 450 8.12 -2.16 -5.56
N VAL A 451 7.25 -1.86 -4.59
CA VAL A 451 6.23 -0.80 -4.69
C VAL A 451 6.68 0.56 -4.13
N VAL A 452 7.89 0.62 -3.57
CA VAL A 452 8.53 1.86 -3.11
C VAL A 452 9.77 2.17 -3.96
N PRO A 453 10.11 3.45 -4.22
CA PRO A 453 11.28 3.77 -5.04
C PRO A 453 12.59 3.32 -4.37
N PHE A 454 12.79 3.70 -3.11
CA PHE A 454 14.00 3.43 -2.31
C PHE A 454 13.60 2.72 -1.00
N PRO A 455 13.55 1.39 -0.98
CA PRO A 455 13.14 0.65 0.21
C PRO A 455 14.13 0.86 1.35
N ARG A 456 13.60 0.90 2.58
CA ARG A 456 14.36 0.78 3.82
C ARG A 456 13.91 -0.49 4.52
N HIS A 457 14.85 -1.34 4.88
CA HIS A 457 14.56 -2.57 5.61
C HIS A 457 15.76 -2.95 6.46
N PHE A 458 15.61 -4.01 7.25
CA PHE A 458 16.69 -4.50 8.10
C PHE A 458 17.99 -4.68 7.28
N GLU A 459 19.09 -4.15 7.80
CA GLU A 459 20.44 -4.09 7.19
C GLU A 459 20.60 -3.27 5.89
N ARG A 460 19.55 -2.61 5.36
CA ARG A 460 19.62 -1.86 4.10
C ARG A 460 18.99 -0.46 4.19
N CYS A 461 19.82 0.56 3.92
CA CYS A 461 19.45 1.97 3.83
C CYS A 461 20.22 2.67 2.68
N ASP A 462 20.35 1.96 1.55
CA ASP A 462 21.12 2.44 0.41
C ASP A 462 20.43 3.61 -0.33
N CYS A 463 21.21 4.52 -0.90
CA CYS A 463 20.73 5.69 -1.65
C CYS A 463 20.53 5.41 -3.14
#